data_AF-A0A3B8XFU2-F1
#
_entry.id   AF-A0A3B8XFU2-F1
#
_cell.length_a   1.000
_cell.length_b   1.000
_cell.length_c   1.000
_cell.angle_alpha   90.00
_cell.angle_beta   90.00
_cell.angle_gamma   90.00
#
_symmetry.space_group_name_H-M   'P 1'
#
loop_
_entity.id
_entity.type
_entity.pdbx_description
1 polymer ?
#
loop_
_entity_poly.entity_id
_entity_poly.type
_entity_poly.pdbx_seq_one_letter_code
_entity_poly.pdbx_strand_id
1 'polypeptide(L)' 'PGFVLSVVGLLAEHPHPTPEQVDEGISGNLCRCTGYASIRRAVARAAELSKQ' A
#
# COMPACT_ATOMS: atom_id res chain seq x y z
N PRO A 1 5.67 11.62 0.42
CA PRO A 1 5.78 11.02 1.77
C PRO A 1 4.54 10.21 2.21
N GLY A 2 3.33 10.68 1.92
CA GLY A 2 2.09 10.09 2.45
C GLY A 2 1.86 8.61 2.14
N PHE A 3 2.09 8.16 0.89
CA PHE A 3 1.92 6.74 0.52
C PHE A 3 2.72 5.77 1.40
N VAL A 4 3.99 6.07 1.69
CA VAL A 4 4.84 5.16 2.49
C VAL A 4 4.28 5.02 3.90
N LEU A 5 3.88 6.12 4.54
CA LEU A 5 3.32 6.09 5.89
C LEU A 5 1.96 5.38 5.94
N SER A 6 1.07 5.65 4.98
CA SER A 6 -0.22 4.96 4.88
C SER A 6 -0.06 3.47 4.68
N VAL A 7 0.90 3.04 3.84
CA VAL A 7 1.18 1.62 3.61
C VAL A 7 1.80 0.95 4.83
N VAL A 8 2.69 1.62 5.55
CA VAL A 8 3.25 1.10 6.81
C VAL A 8 2.14 0.88 7.84
N GLY A 9 1.22 1.85 8.01
CA GLY A 9 0.07 1.70 8.88
C GLY A 9 -0.85 0.55 8.44
N LEU A 10 -1.19 0.51 7.15
CA LEU A 10 -1.99 -0.58 6.56
C LEU A 10 -1.39 -1.96 6.86
N LEU A 11 -0.08 -2.14 6.63
CA LEU A 11 0.57 -3.43 6.82
C LEU A 11 0.75 -3.82 8.30
N ALA A 12 0.75 -2.86 9.21
CA ALA A 12 0.75 -3.13 10.66
C ALA A 12 -0.58 -3.71 11.12
N GLU A 13 -1.71 -3.24 10.57
CA GLU A 13 -3.06 -3.72 10.89
C GLU A 13 -3.46 -4.95 10.06
N HIS A 14 -3.03 -4.97 8.80
CA HIS A 14 -3.34 -6.00 7.81
C HIS A 14 -2.05 -6.49 7.13
N PRO A 15 -1.33 -7.46 7.72
CA PRO A 15 -0.09 -8.00 7.14
C PRO A 15 -0.27 -8.66 5.76
N HIS A 16 -1.50 -9.07 5.43
CA HIS A 16 -1.89 -9.63 4.14
C HIS A 16 -3.11 -8.88 3.60
N PRO A 17 -2.94 -7.62 3.15
CA PRO A 17 -4.08 -6.83 2.72
C PRO A 17 -4.61 -7.35 1.38
N THR A 18 -5.93 -7.37 1.23
CA THR A 18 -6.60 -7.60 -0.05
C THR A 18 -6.38 -6.41 -1.00
N PRO A 19 -6.55 -6.58 -2.33
CA PRO A 19 -6.46 -5.46 -3.27
C PRO A 19 -7.37 -4.28 -2.91
N GLU A 20 -8.57 -4.56 -2.42
CA GLU A 20 -9.54 -3.56 -1.98
C GLU A 20 -9.03 -2.77 -0.77
N GLN A 21 -8.46 -3.45 0.23
CA GLN A 21 -7.84 -2.79 1.39
C GLN A 21 -6.62 -1.95 1.01
N VAL A 22 -5.85 -2.38 0.01
CA VAL A 22 -4.73 -1.57 -0.53
C VAL A 22 -5.27 -0.29 -1.15
N ASP A 23 -6.32 -0.38 -1.95
CA ASP A 23 -6.95 0.77 -2.59
C ASP A 23 -7.53 1.76 -1.59
N GLU A 24 -8.23 1.25 -0.58
CA GLU A 24 -8.75 2.08 0.52
C GLU A 24 -7.61 2.73 1.32
N GLY A 25 -6.58 1.96 1.71
CA GLY A 25 -5.45 2.43 2.49
C GLY A 25 -4.60 3.50 1.80
N ILE A 26 -4.60 3.55 0.47
CA ILE A 26 -3.90 4.59 -0.30
C ILE A 26 -4.81 5.69 -0.85
N SER A 27 -6.14 5.56 -0.71
CA SER A 27 -7.13 6.47 -1.31
C SER A 27 -6.99 7.93 -0.87
N GLY A 28 -6.51 8.17 0.36
CA GLY A 28 -6.22 9.50 0.89
C GLY A 28 -4.97 10.18 0.31
N ASN A 29 -4.21 9.47 -0.55
CA ASN A 29 -3.00 9.99 -1.16
C ASN A 29 -3.19 10.11 -2.68
N LEU A 30 -3.15 11.34 -3.20
CA LEU A 30 -3.30 11.56 -4.63
C LEU A 30 -2.00 11.25 -5.39
N CYS A 31 -2.12 10.49 -6.47
CA CYS A 31 -1.02 10.23 -7.41
C CYS A 31 -1.31 10.82 -8.79
N ARG A 32 -0.35 11.55 -9.37
CA ARG A 32 -0.44 12.07 -10.74
C ARG A 32 0.50 11.37 -11.74
N CYS A 33 1.54 10.69 -11.27
CA CYS A 33 2.59 10.16 -12.14
C CYS A 33 2.37 8.70 -12.55
N THR A 34 1.90 7.84 -11.64
CA THR A 34 1.93 6.38 -11.84
C THR A 34 0.56 5.74 -12.04
N GLY A 35 -0.53 6.49 -11.82
CA GLY A 35 -1.89 5.97 -11.89
C GLY A 35 -2.14 4.83 -10.90
N TYR A 36 -1.48 4.83 -9.74
CA TYR A 36 -1.60 3.86 -8.65
C TYR A 36 -1.10 2.44 -8.93
N ALA A 37 -0.96 2.01 -10.18
CA ALA A 37 -0.57 0.64 -10.52
C ALA A 37 0.79 0.23 -9.95
N SER A 38 1.80 1.09 -10.00
CA SER A 38 3.12 0.79 -9.41
C SER A 38 3.09 0.78 -7.88
N ILE A 39 2.22 1.58 -7.28
CA ILE A 39 2.05 1.65 -5.83
C ILE A 39 1.43 0.34 -5.33
N ARG A 40 0.34 -0.13 -5.96
CA ARG A 40 -0.27 -1.43 -5.64
C ARG A 40 0.74 -2.58 -5.68
N ARG A 41 1.57 -2.63 -6.73
CA ARG A 41 2.66 -3.64 -6.85
C ARG A 41 3.68 -3.52 -5.72
N ALA A 42 4.06 -2.29 -5.34
CA ALA A 42 4.99 -2.05 -4.25
C ALA A 42 4.40 -2.48 -2.90
N VAL A 43 3.12 -2.23 -2.65
CA VAL A 43 2.43 -2.69 -1.42
C VAL A 43 2.39 -4.21 -1.35
N ALA A 44 2.00 -4.90 -2.43
CA ALA A 44 2.01 -6.35 -2.47
C ALA A 44 3.43 -6.92 -2.20
N ARG A 45 4.46 -6.29 -2.78
CA ARG A 45 5.85 -6.69 -2.51
C ARG A 45 6.26 -6.43 -1.07
N ALA A 46 5.87 -5.30 -0.49
CA ALA A 46 6.15 -4.97 0.90
C ALA A 46 5.49 -5.97 1.85
N ALA A 47 4.23 -6.34 1.61
CA ALA A 47 3.51 -7.36 2.37
C ALA A 47 4.24 -8.71 2.37
N GLU A 48 4.88 -9.12 1.26
CA GLU A 48 5.72 -10.33 1.22
C GLU A 48 7.04 -10.18 1.98
N LEU A 49 7.63 -8.99 2.01
CA LEU A 49 8.90 -8.75 2.69
C LEU A 49 8.76 -8.59 4.20
N SER A 50 7.64 -7.99 4.67
CA SER A 50 7.36 -7.76 6.09
C SER A 50 7.03 -9.04 6.89
N LYS A 51 6.95 -10.20 6.25
CA LYS A 51 6.77 -11.52 6.90
C LYS A 51 8.07 -12.09 7.49
N GLN A 52 9.18 -11.35 7.40
CA GLN A 52 10.51 -11.75 7.89
C GLN A 52 10.82 -11.14 9.24
#